data_AF-A0A8I3NER1-F1
#
_entry.id   AF-A0A8I3NER1-F1
#
_cell.length_a   1.000
_cell.length_b   1.000
_cell.length_c   1.000
_cell.angle_alpha   90.00
_cell.angle_beta   90.00
_cell.angle_gamma   90.00
#
_symmetry.space_group_name_H-M   'P 1'
#
loop_
_entity.id
_entity.type
_entity.pdbx_description
1 polymer ?
#
loop_
_entity_poly.entity_id
_entity_poly.type
_entity_poly.pdbx_seq_one_letter_code
_entity_poly.pdbx_strand_id
1 'polypeptide(L)'
;MFVVFLLGIVFLICSNKGELKEHLTEIAKSCYKCKKYHLGLCYDIMKTCTLKYQQSCAVENFYFLTKKGRSMYFYSKLSCVTNCEDINFLSFEKRTELICCKHASYCNLPEGV
;
A
#
# COMPACT_ATOMS: atom_id res chain seq x y z
N MET A 1 47.55 -24.75 7.23
CA MET A 1 46.17 -25.20 7.56
C MET A 1 45.30 -24.13 8.22
N PHE A 2 45.84 -23.18 9.00
CA PHE A 2 45.05 -22.08 9.60
C PHE A 2 44.48 -21.06 8.60
N VAL A 3 45.21 -20.75 7.53
CA VAL A 3 44.81 -19.74 6.53
C VAL A 3 43.56 -20.17 5.75
N VAL A 4 43.43 -21.46 5.45
CA VAL A 4 42.26 -22.01 4.72
C VAL A 4 41.01 -21.97 5.59
N PHE A 5 41.16 -22.20 6.91
CA PHE A 5 40.07 -22.07 7.88
C PHE A 5 39.58 -20.61 8.01
N LEU A 6 40.51 -19.64 8.06
CA LEU A 6 40.16 -18.21 8.12
C LEU A 6 39.44 -17.75 6.84
N LEU A 7 39.88 -18.19 5.66
CA LEU A 7 39.20 -17.89 4.40
C LEU A 7 37.78 -18.47 4.38
N GLY A 8 37.60 -19.72 4.82
CA GLY A 8 36.28 -20.35 4.90
C GLY A 8 35.30 -19.60 5.81
N ILE A 9 35.77 -19.10 6.96
CA ILE A 9 34.95 -18.31 7.89
C ILE A 9 34.57 -16.95 7.27
N VAL A 10 35.49 -16.29 6.56
CA VAL A 10 35.21 -15.02 5.87
C VAL A 10 34.18 -15.21 4.76
N PHE A 11 34.29 -16.27 3.94
CA PHE A 11 33.31 -16.58 2.89
C PHE A 11 31.92 -16.86 3.48
N LEU A 12 31.83 -17.64 4.56
CA LEU A 12 30.55 -17.95 5.22
C LEU A 12 29.88 -16.72 5.85
N ILE A 13 30.66 -15.82 6.47
CA ILE A 13 30.14 -14.58 7.07
C ILE A 13 29.70 -13.59 5.98
N CYS A 14 30.41 -13.52 4.85
CA CYS A 14 30.04 -12.67 3.72
C CYS A 14 28.76 -13.17 3.01
N SER A 15 28.61 -14.48 2.78
CA SER A 15 27.41 -15.03 2.14
C SER A 15 26.14 -14.83 2.98
N ASN A 16 26.22 -15.02 4.30
CA ASN A 16 25.07 -14.81 5.20
C ASN A 16 24.61 -13.34 5.29
N LYS A 17 25.52 -12.37 5.12
CA LYS A 17 25.18 -10.94 5.08
C LYS A 17 24.48 -10.51 3.79
N GLY A 18 24.75 -11.20 2.68
CA GLY A 18 24.11 -10.95 1.38
C GLY A 18 22.65 -11.43 1.38
N GLU A 19 22.43 -12.67 1.81
CA GLU A 19 21.12 -13.33 1.76
C GLU A 19 20.10 -12.72 2.75
N LEU A 20 20.53 -12.32 3.95
CA LEU A 20 19.68 -11.61 4.92
C LEU A 20 19.25 -10.22 4.41
N LYS A 21 20.12 -9.55 3.64
CA LYS A 21 19.85 -8.22 3.08
C LYS A 21 18.94 -8.32 1.87
N GLU A 22 19.08 -9.33 1.02
CA GLU A 22 18.16 -9.58 -0.10
C GLU A 22 16.74 -9.92 0.39
N HIS A 23 16.59 -10.65 1.49
CA HIS A 23 15.28 -10.99 2.06
C HIS A 23 14.61 -9.84 2.85
N LEU A 24 15.39 -8.94 3.48
CA LEU A 24 14.87 -7.68 4.06
C LEU A 24 14.45 -6.67 2.98
N THR A 25 14.96 -6.87 1.76
CA THR A 25 14.65 -6.11 0.56
C THR A 25 13.68 -6.90 -0.33
N GLU A 26 12.77 -7.68 0.26
CA GLU A 26 11.44 -7.83 -0.33
C GLU A 26 10.84 -6.42 -0.36
N ILE A 27 11.17 -5.69 -1.44
CA ILE A 27 11.20 -4.22 -1.55
C ILE A 27 10.13 -3.58 -0.69
N ALA A 28 10.54 -2.82 0.34
CA ALA A 28 9.62 -2.11 1.21
C ALA A 28 8.62 -1.32 0.36
N LYS A 29 7.40 -1.86 0.23
CA LYS A 29 6.43 -1.35 -0.74
C LYS A 29 5.94 0.01 -0.26
N SER A 30 5.86 0.95 -1.19
CA SER A 30 5.35 2.28 -0.90
C SER A 30 3.95 2.44 -1.45
N CYS A 31 3.13 3.29 -0.84
CA CYS A 31 1.76 3.60 -1.27
C CYS A 31 1.60 5.12 -1.39
N TYR A 32 0.60 5.55 -2.16
CA TYR A 32 0.19 6.95 -2.16
C TYR A 32 -0.62 7.29 -0.91
N LYS A 33 -0.45 8.52 -0.45
CA LYS A 33 -1.21 9.11 0.64
C LYS A 33 -1.79 10.45 0.21
N CYS A 34 -3.11 10.52 0.14
CA CYS A 34 -3.86 11.72 -0.25
C CYS A 34 -5.19 11.73 0.51
N LYS A 35 -5.57 12.86 1.12
CA LYS A 35 -6.86 12.94 1.82
C LYS A 35 -8.04 13.10 0.87
N LYS A 36 -7.83 13.81 -0.24
CA LYS A 36 -8.84 14.07 -1.27
C LYS A 36 -8.23 13.92 -2.66
N TYR A 37 -8.31 12.71 -3.19
CA TYR A 37 -7.94 12.35 -4.55
C TYR A 37 -9.19 12.35 -5.44
N HIS A 38 -9.14 13.00 -6.58
CA HIS A 38 -10.27 13.11 -7.50
C HIS A 38 -9.77 13.23 -8.93
N LEU A 39 -10.19 12.31 -9.81
CA LEU A 39 -9.90 12.35 -11.25
C LEU A 39 -8.41 12.54 -11.59
N GLY A 40 -7.51 11.75 -10.98
CA GLY A 40 -6.08 11.84 -11.25
C GLY A 40 -5.31 12.85 -10.40
N LEU A 41 -6.01 13.69 -9.63
CA LEU A 41 -5.39 14.78 -8.87
C LEU A 41 -5.56 14.60 -7.36
N CYS A 42 -4.50 14.82 -6.60
CA CYS A 42 -4.62 15.07 -5.16
C CYS A 42 -4.84 16.57 -4.94
N TYR A 43 -5.95 16.96 -4.32
CA TYR A 43 -6.23 18.37 -3.98
C TYR A 43 -5.46 18.88 -2.76
N ASP A 44 -4.77 17.98 -2.07
CA ASP A 44 -3.71 18.31 -1.13
C ASP A 44 -2.34 17.99 -1.76
N ILE A 45 -1.28 17.97 -0.96
CA ILE A 45 0.02 17.44 -1.38
C ILE A 45 -0.05 15.91 -1.43
N MET A 46 0.23 15.33 -2.60
CA MET A 46 0.43 13.89 -2.74
C MET A 46 1.66 13.46 -1.93
N LYS A 47 1.46 12.58 -0.95
CA LYS A 47 2.52 12.03 -0.10
C LYS A 47 2.69 10.54 -0.37
N THR A 48 3.73 9.97 0.21
CA THR A 48 3.98 8.53 0.19
C THR A 48 4.04 7.97 1.61
N CYS A 49 3.73 6.69 1.76
CA CYS A 49 3.96 5.94 2.99
C CYS A 49 4.56 4.58 2.66
N THR A 50 5.54 4.13 3.45
CA THR A 50 6.13 2.80 3.34
C THR A 50 5.33 1.83 4.19
N LEU A 51 4.98 0.66 3.64
CA LEU A 51 4.25 -0.38 4.35
C LEU A 51 5.07 -0.90 5.53
N LYS A 52 4.43 -0.95 6.70
CA LYS A 52 4.94 -1.61 7.90
C LYS A 52 4.32 -2.99 8.05
N TYR A 53 4.71 -3.72 9.11
CA TYR A 53 4.10 -5.00 9.47
C TYR A 53 2.57 -4.90 9.50
N GLN A 54 1.90 -5.86 8.85
CA GLN A 54 0.44 -5.94 8.71
C GLN A 54 -0.25 -4.74 8.03
N GLN A 55 0.49 -3.86 7.36
CA GLN A 55 -0.10 -2.78 6.58
C GLN A 55 -0.27 -3.16 5.10
N SER A 56 -1.31 -2.62 4.48
CA SER A 56 -1.56 -2.66 3.05
C SER A 56 -1.79 -1.25 2.52
N CYS A 57 -1.58 -1.05 1.21
CA CYS A 57 -2.06 0.17 0.58
C CYS A 57 -3.59 0.12 0.53
N ALA A 58 -4.24 1.27 0.63
CA ALA A 58 -5.69 1.36 0.68
C ALA A 58 -6.20 2.52 -0.17
N VAL A 59 -7.36 2.28 -0.81
CA VAL A 59 -8.21 3.28 -1.45
C VAL A 59 -9.57 3.26 -0.75
N GLU A 60 -9.97 4.38 -0.15
CA GLU A 60 -11.33 4.58 0.33
C GLU A 60 -12.09 5.43 -0.69
N ASN A 61 -12.95 4.83 -1.50
CA ASN A 61 -13.83 5.51 -2.44
C ASN A 61 -15.10 5.99 -1.74
N PHE A 62 -15.38 7.28 -1.83
CA PHE A 62 -16.59 7.89 -1.29
C PHE A 62 -17.59 8.17 -2.41
N TYR A 63 -18.82 7.72 -2.20
CA TYR A 63 -19.94 7.94 -3.11
C TYR A 63 -21.10 8.59 -2.36
N PHE A 64 -21.81 9.49 -3.03
CA PHE A 64 -23.14 9.91 -2.58
C PHE A 64 -24.21 9.04 -3.23
N LEU A 65 -25.25 8.72 -2.48
CA LEU A 65 -26.40 7.99 -2.99
C LEU A 65 -27.45 8.98 -3.48
N THR A 66 -27.83 8.85 -4.74
CA THR A 66 -28.99 9.58 -5.26
C THR A 66 -30.28 9.05 -4.62
N LYS A 67 -31.36 9.83 -4.67
CA LYS A 67 -32.71 9.38 -4.25
C LYS A 67 -33.18 8.10 -4.96
N LYS A 68 -32.58 7.77 -6.11
CA LYS A 68 -32.85 6.56 -6.91
C LYS A 68 -31.92 5.39 -6.56
N GLY A 69 -31.10 5.49 -5.51
CA GLY A 69 -30.16 4.46 -5.07
C GLY A 69 -28.86 4.36 -5.87
N ARG A 70 -28.64 5.20 -6.89
CA ARG A 70 -27.38 5.21 -7.66
C ARG A 70 -26.24 5.78 -6.82
N SER A 71 -25.12 5.06 -6.76
CA SER A 71 -23.87 5.54 -6.17
C SER A 71 -23.12 6.40 -7.18
N MET A 72 -22.92 7.67 -6.84
CA MET A 72 -22.16 8.62 -7.65
C MET A 72 -20.83 8.90 -6.96
N TYR A 73 -19.73 8.67 -7.66
CA TYR A 73 -18.40 8.89 -7.12
C TYR A 73 -18.21 10.36 -6.72
N PHE A 74 -17.54 10.60 -5.59
CA PHE A 74 -17.25 11.93 -5.08
C PHE A 74 -15.75 12.21 -4.96
N TYR A 75 -15.00 11.35 -4.27
CA TYR A 75 -13.54 11.39 -4.19
C TYR A 75 -13.02 10.09 -3.57
N SER A 76 -11.72 9.88 -3.62
CA SER A 76 -11.03 8.80 -2.93
C SER A 76 -10.06 9.34 -1.88
N LYS A 77 -9.82 8.58 -0.83
CA LYS A 77 -8.70 8.78 0.09
C LYS A 77 -7.69 7.64 -0.08
N LEU A 78 -6.43 8.00 -0.24
CA LEU A 78 -5.34 7.05 -0.45
C LEU A 78 -4.52 6.98 0.84
N SER A 79 -4.19 5.78 1.33
CA SER A 79 -3.42 5.62 2.58
C SER A 79 -2.73 4.26 2.72
N CYS A 80 -1.95 4.11 3.81
CA CYS A 80 -1.50 2.82 4.34
C CYS A 80 -2.37 2.49 5.55
N VAL A 81 -2.96 1.28 5.59
CA VAL A 81 -3.89 0.86 6.64
C VAL A 81 -3.42 -0.48 7.21
N THR A 82 -3.44 -0.60 8.54
CA THR A 82 -3.13 -1.85 9.24
C THR A 82 -4.35 -2.78 9.22
N ASN A 83 -4.15 -4.09 9.00
CA ASN A 83 -5.22 -5.10 8.95
C ASN A 83 -6.34 -4.69 7.97
N CYS A 84 -5.93 -4.24 6.78
CA CYS A 84 -6.83 -3.78 5.74
C CYS A 84 -7.55 -4.96 5.09
N GLU A 85 -8.88 -4.90 5.04
CA GLU A 85 -9.76 -5.82 4.32
C GLU A 85 -10.71 -5.03 3.42
N ASP A 86 -11.13 -5.64 2.30
CA ASP A 86 -12.07 -5.01 1.39
C ASP A 86 -13.45 -4.90 2.07
N ILE A 87 -13.96 -3.67 2.22
CA ILE A 87 -15.20 -3.39 2.94
C ILE A 87 -16.06 -2.44 2.12
N ASN A 88 -17.35 -2.75 2.00
CA ASN A 88 -18.33 -1.89 1.39
C ASN A 88 -19.37 -1.47 2.42
N PHE A 89 -19.31 -0.21 2.86
CA PHE A 89 -20.20 0.35 3.86
C PHE A 89 -21.29 1.20 3.19
N LEU A 90 -22.55 0.85 3.43
CA LEU A 90 -23.72 1.57 2.95
C LEU A 90 -24.41 2.28 4.11
N SER A 91 -24.57 3.60 3.99
CA SER A 91 -25.37 4.46 4.87
C SER A 91 -26.47 5.14 4.06
N PHE A 92 -27.33 5.94 4.70
CA PHE A 92 -28.56 6.48 4.07
C PHE A 92 -28.28 7.28 2.80
N GLU A 93 -27.26 8.14 2.80
CA GLU A 93 -26.91 9.01 1.64
C GLU A 93 -25.50 8.78 1.13
N LYS A 94 -24.79 7.80 1.68
CA LYS A 94 -23.35 7.62 1.45
C LYS A 94 -23.01 6.15 1.32
N ARG A 95 -22.24 5.82 0.29
CA ARG A 95 -21.51 4.54 0.20
C ARG A 95 -20.03 4.82 0.32
N THR A 96 -19.33 4.01 1.10
CA THR A 96 -17.87 4.03 1.21
C THR A 96 -17.36 2.66 0.86
N GLU A 97 -16.39 2.58 -0.03
CA GLU A 97 -15.75 1.33 -0.43
C GLU A 97 -14.26 1.42 -0.11
N LEU A 98 -13.78 0.54 0.77
CA LEU A 98 -12.38 0.36 1.09
C LEU A 98 -11.86 -0.80 0.26
N ILE A 99 -10.83 -0.55 -0.54
CA ILE A 99 -10.11 -1.55 -1.34
C ILE A 99 -8.65 -1.59 -0.87
N CYS A 100 -8.16 -2.78 -0.59
CA CYS A 100 -6.83 -3.03 -0.06
C CYS A 100 -5.95 -3.73 -1.10
N CYS A 101 -4.69 -3.31 -1.21
CA CYS A 101 -3.74 -3.94 -2.13
C CYS A 101 -2.33 -4.02 -1.54
N LYS A 102 -1.64 -5.10 -1.88
CA LYS A 102 -0.24 -5.37 -1.47
C LYS A 102 0.62 -5.99 -2.57
N HIS A 103 0.10 -6.12 -3.79
CA HIS A 103 0.77 -6.83 -4.88
C HIS A 103 1.95 -6.02 -5.43
N ALA A 104 1.82 -4.70 -5.58
CA ALA A 104 2.85 -3.81 -6.08
C ALA A 104 2.97 -2.53 -5.24
N SER A 105 4.09 -1.82 -5.36
CA SER A 105 4.18 -0.44 -4.86
C SER A 105 3.20 0.45 -5.62
N TYR A 106 2.57 1.38 -4.92
CA TYR A 106 1.63 2.37 -5.45
C TYR A 106 0.37 1.77 -6.07
N CYS A 107 0.02 0.54 -5.71
CA CYS A 107 -1.17 -0.15 -6.21
C CYS A 107 -2.51 0.53 -5.83
N ASN A 108 -2.49 1.53 -4.95
CA ASN A 108 -3.68 2.25 -4.50
C ASN A 108 -3.99 3.49 -5.35
N LEU A 109 -3.68 3.45 -6.65
CA LEU A 109 -4.30 4.35 -7.62
C LEU A 109 -5.60 3.70 -8.11
N PRO A 110 -6.76 4.39 -8.04
CA PRO A 110 -7.98 3.87 -8.64
C PRO A 110 -7.79 3.72 -10.15
N GLU A 111 -8.00 2.51 -10.68
CA GLU A 111 -8.04 2.27 -12.12
C GLU A 111 -9.36 2.79 -12.70
N GLY A 112 -9.30 3.63 -13.75
CA GLY A 112 -10.45 3.96 -14.59
C GLY A 112 -11.48 4.91 -13.99
N VAL A 113 -11.15 6.21 -13.93
CA VAL A 113 -12.17 7.28 -13.95
C VAL A 113 -12.09 8.02 -15.27
#